data_AF-A0A3D2Y0J3-F1
#
_entry.id   AF-A0A3D2Y0J3-F1
#
_cell.length_a   1.000
_cell.length_b   1.000
_cell.length_c   1.000
_cell.angle_alpha   90.00
_cell.angle_beta   90.00
_cell.angle_gamma   90.00
#
_symmetry.space_group_name_H-M   'P 1'
#
loop_
_entity.id
_entity.type
_entity.pdbx_description
1 polymer ?
#
loop_
_entity_poly.entity_id
_entity_poly.type
_entity_poly.pdbx_seq_one_letter_code
_entity_poly.pdbx_strand_id
1 'polypeptide(L)'
;VLQDVFSFCASHPQAKTAQVVENFREHPYSKSLGRLLVQEHFIDETDAQRVFRDCFARLLDWHFDSRIDQLLSKSRIQALSSDEKQELTMLMRERQSS
;
A
#
# COMPACT_ATOMS: atom_id res chain seq x y z
N VAL A 1 -6.67 6.94 3.04
CA VAL A 1 -7.77 5.99 2.76
C VAL A 1 -7.46 4.55 3.17
N LEU A 2 -6.39 3.90 2.69
CA LEU A 2 -6.12 2.50 3.04
C LEU A 2 -5.89 2.30 4.55
N GLN A 3 -5.11 3.18 5.18
CA GLN A 3 -4.90 3.19 6.63
C GLN A 3 -6.20 3.46 7.41
N ASP A 4 -7.04 4.36 6.91
CA ASP A 4 -8.32 4.70 7.54
C ASP A 4 -9.28 3.51 7.51
N VAL A 5 -9.42 2.86 6.34
CA VAL A 5 -10.24 1.65 6.16
C VAL A 5 -9.72 0.51 7.04
N PHE A 6 -8.40 0.28 7.07
CA PHE A 6 -7.80 -0.72 7.94
C PHE A 6 -8.11 -0.45 9.42
N SER A 7 -7.93 0.80 9.88
CA SER A 7 -8.17 1.19 11.27
C SER A 7 -9.64 0.99 11.66
N PHE A 8 -10.57 1.29 10.75
CA PHE A 8 -12.00 1.06 10.95
C PHE A 8 -12.31 -0.44 11.10
N CYS A 9 -11.82 -1.28 10.17
CA CYS A 9 -12.07 -2.72 10.21
C CYS A 9 -11.41 -3.38 11.43
N ALA A 10 -10.22 -2.94 11.84
CA ALA A 10 -9.55 -3.45 13.03
C ALA A 10 -10.29 -3.09 14.33
N SER A 11 -10.88 -1.89 14.41
CA SER A 11 -11.70 -1.48 15.56
C SER A 11 -13.11 -2.08 15.56
N HIS A 12 -13.60 -2.52 14.39
CA HIS A 12 -14.92 -3.13 14.23
C HIS A 12 -14.81 -4.48 13.51
N PRO A 13 -14.28 -5.53 14.16
CA PRO A 13 -13.97 -6.81 13.51
C PRO A 13 -15.20 -7.57 12.97
N GLN A 14 -16.41 -7.17 13.37
CA GLN A 14 -17.68 -7.73 12.91
C GLN A 14 -18.41 -6.82 11.92
N ALA A 15 -17.78 -5.72 11.49
CA ALA A 15 -18.38 -4.81 10.53
C ALA A 15 -18.60 -5.51 9.18
N LYS A 16 -19.82 -5.40 8.66
CA LYS A 16 -20.15 -5.84 7.32
C LYS A 16 -19.69 -4.81 6.29
N THR A 17 -19.48 -5.23 5.06
CA THR A 17 -19.08 -4.37 3.93
C THR A 17 -19.92 -3.09 3.81
N ALA A 18 -21.24 -3.18 4.00
CA ALA A 18 -22.13 -2.02 3.96
C ALA A 18 -21.84 -1.00 5.07
N GLN A 19 -21.51 -1.46 6.29
CA GLN A 19 -21.17 -0.58 7.41
C GLN A 19 -19.83 0.12 7.20
N VAL A 20 -18.86 -0.57 6.58
CA VAL A 20 -17.59 0.05 6.17
C VAL A 20 -17.87 1.20 5.21
N VAL A 21 -18.62 0.95 4.14
CA VAL A 21 -18.85 1.97 3.11
C VAL A 21 -19.67 3.15 3.63
N GLU A 22 -20.63 2.88 4.52
CA GLU A 22 -21.39 3.93 5.20
C GLU A 22 -20.47 4.86 6.00
N ASN A 23 -19.54 4.28 6.76
CA ASN A 23 -18.57 5.04 7.55
C ASN A 23 -17.69 5.96 6.68
N PHE A 24 -17.46 5.60 5.41
CA PHE A 24 -16.64 6.37 4.47
C PHE A 24 -17.46 7.20 3.46
N ARG A 25 -18.79 7.37 3.64
CA ARG A 25 -19.65 8.09 2.69
C ARG A 25 -19.17 9.53 2.41
N GLU A 26 -18.80 10.26 3.45
CA GLU A 26 -18.32 11.65 3.37
C GLU A 26 -16.80 11.75 3.19
N HIS A 27 -16.10 10.61 3.09
CA HIS A 27 -14.65 10.60 2.92
C HIS A 27 -14.26 11.09 1.51
N PRO A 28 -13.14 11.81 1.31
CA PRO A 28 -12.72 12.30 -0.01
C PRO A 28 -12.60 11.22 -1.10
N TYR A 29 -12.44 9.96 -0.69
CA TYR A 29 -12.32 8.80 -1.57
C TYR A 29 -13.57 7.92 -1.64
N SER A 30 -14.72 8.39 -1.13
CA SER A 30 -15.99 7.63 -1.10
C SER A 30 -16.36 7.07 -2.47
N LYS A 31 -16.23 7.86 -3.54
CA LYS A 31 -16.47 7.43 -4.93
C LYS A 31 -15.56 6.28 -5.37
N SER A 32 -14.30 6.27 -4.93
CA SER A 32 -13.37 5.18 -5.26
C SER A 32 -13.72 3.90 -4.50
N LEU A 33 -14.09 4.01 -3.22
CA LEU A 33 -14.57 2.88 -2.43
C LEU A 33 -15.86 2.29 -3.02
N GLY A 34 -16.79 3.14 -3.46
CA GLY A 34 -18.01 2.71 -4.15
C GLY A 34 -17.73 1.95 -5.45
N ARG A 35 -16.71 2.35 -6.23
CA ARG A 35 -16.29 1.61 -7.42
C ARG A 35 -15.70 0.24 -7.09
N LEU A 36 -14.90 0.14 -6.02
CA LEU A 36 -14.32 -1.13 -5.58
C LEU A 36 -15.39 -2.14 -5.14
N LEU A 37 -16.52 -1.68 -4.58
CA LEU A 37 -17.62 -2.56 -4.19
C LEU A 37 -18.30 -3.27 -5.36
N VAL A 38 -18.43 -2.58 -6.50
CA VAL A 38 -19.11 -3.10 -7.68
C VAL A 38 -18.15 -3.79 -8.64
N GLN A 39 -16.85 -3.69 -8.38
CA GLN A 39 -15.82 -4.30 -9.20
C GLN A 39 -15.77 -5.80 -8.93
N GLU A 40 -16.04 -6.59 -9.96
CA GLU A 40 -15.84 -8.03 -9.90
C GLU A 40 -14.34 -8.33 -9.76
N HIS A 41 -13.98 -9.08 -8.71
CA HIS A 41 -12.57 -9.32 -8.39
C HIS A 41 -12.07 -10.74 -8.70
N PHE A 42 -12.90 -11.66 -9.21
CA PHE A 42 -12.52 -13.05 -9.58
C PHE A 42 -11.60 -13.78 -8.58
N ILE A 43 -11.62 -13.36 -7.31
CA ILE A 43 -10.84 -13.94 -6.22
C ILE A 43 -11.75 -14.91 -5.48
N ASP A 44 -11.32 -16.15 -5.38
CA ASP A 44 -11.96 -17.15 -4.52
C ASP A 44 -11.76 -16.76 -3.04
N GLU A 45 -12.78 -16.98 -2.20
CA GLU A 45 -12.71 -16.67 -0.77
C GLU A 45 -11.54 -17.39 -0.08
N THR A 46 -11.21 -18.60 -0.52
CA THR A 46 -10.07 -19.38 -0.01
C THR A 46 -8.72 -18.74 -0.33
N ASP A 47 -8.64 -17.96 -1.41
CA ASP A 47 -7.45 -17.24 -1.84
C ASP A 47 -7.38 -15.80 -1.30
N ALA A 48 -8.46 -15.26 -0.76
CA ALA A 48 -8.58 -13.85 -0.40
C ALA A 48 -7.46 -13.38 0.54
N GLN A 49 -7.10 -14.19 1.54
CA GLN A 49 -6.02 -13.84 2.47
C GLN A 49 -4.65 -13.80 1.79
N ARG A 50 -4.37 -14.75 0.89
CA ARG A 50 -3.11 -14.81 0.15
C ARG A 50 -3.01 -13.61 -0.80
N VAL A 51 -4.05 -13.38 -1.59
CA VAL A 51 -4.10 -12.25 -2.55
C VAL A 51 -3.97 -10.92 -1.82
N PHE A 52 -4.59 -10.75 -0.66
CA PHE A 52 -4.41 -9.56 0.16
C PHE A 52 -2.94 -9.35 0.55
N ARG A 53 -2.25 -10.39 1.03
CA ARG A 53 -0.81 -10.30 1.38
C ARG A 53 0.05 -9.98 0.16
N ASP A 54 -0.22 -10.62 -0.98
CA ASP A 54 0.52 -10.39 -2.23
C ASP A 54 0.32 -8.95 -2.75
N CYS A 55 -0.87 -8.37 -2.58
CA CYS A 55 -1.14 -6.96 -2.89
C CYS A 55 -0.30 -6.02 -2.01
N PHE A 56 -0.16 -6.31 -0.71
CA PHE A 56 0.66 -5.50 0.19
C PHE A 56 2.15 -5.64 -0.10
N ALA A 57 2.63 -6.85 -0.42
CA ALA A 57 4.01 -7.07 -0.84
C ALA A 57 4.34 -6.21 -2.07
N ARG A 58 3.49 -6.25 -3.11
CA ARG A 58 3.64 -5.42 -4.31
C ARG A 58 3.61 -3.91 -4.02
N LEU A 59 2.76 -3.48 -3.10
CA LEU A 59 2.70 -2.07 -2.68
C LEU A 59 4.03 -1.62 -2.05
N LEU A 60 4.64 -2.47 -1.22
CA LEU A 60 5.94 -2.20 -0.60
C LEU A 60 7.07 -2.22 -1.63
N ASP A 61 7.06 -3.17 -2.58
CA ASP A 61 8.02 -3.20 -3.68
C ASP A 61 8.01 -1.90 -4.47
N TRP A 62 6.83 -1.41 -4.84
CA TRP A 62 6.69 -0.13 -5.55
C TRP A 62 7.17 1.05 -4.72
N HIS A 63 6.95 1.04 -3.41
CA HIS A 63 7.45 2.08 -2.52
C HIS A 63 8.98 2.08 -2.45
N PHE A 64 9.61 0.91 -2.35
CA PHE A 64 11.07 0.79 -2.35
C PHE A 64 11.67 1.21 -3.69
N ASP A 65 11.11 0.75 -4.82
CA ASP A 65 11.58 1.14 -6.15
C ASP A 65 11.48 2.65 -6.33
N SER A 66 10.34 3.26 -5.96
CA SER A 66 10.16 4.71 -6.02
C SER A 66 11.18 5.46 -5.16
N ARG A 67 11.49 4.96 -3.96
CA ARG A 67 12.45 5.61 -3.07
C ARG A 67 13.89 5.49 -3.59
N ILE A 68 14.27 4.34 -4.14
CA ILE A 68 15.55 4.13 -4.81
C ILE A 68 15.68 5.13 -5.98
N ASP A 69 14.68 5.22 -6.84
CA ASP A 69 14.68 6.13 -7.98
C ASP A 69 14.83 7.60 -7.56
N GLN A 70 14.14 8.01 -6.48
CA GLN A 70 14.29 9.35 -5.91
C GLN A 70 15.73 9.63 -5.44
N LEU A 71 16.34 8.70 -4.71
CA LEU A 71 17.71 8.84 -4.19
C LEU A 71 18.74 8.85 -5.32
N LEU A 72 18.58 7.99 -6.33
CA LEU A 72 19.45 7.95 -7.51
C LEU A 72 19.29 9.21 -8.37
N SER A 73 18.07 9.72 -8.52
CA SER A 73 17.83 10.98 -9.22
C SER A 73 18.49 12.15 -8.48
N LYS A 74 18.31 12.21 -7.16
CA LYS A 74 18.94 13.22 -6.31
C LYS A 74 20.47 13.17 -6.41
N SER A 75 21.08 11.97 -6.39
CA SER A 75 22.53 11.80 -6.45
C SER A 75 23.17 12.30 -7.75
N ARG A 76 22.39 12.41 -8.85
CA ARG A 76 22.85 12.98 -10.12
C ARG A 76 22.95 14.50 -10.08
N ILE A 77 22.17 15.16 -9.23
CA ILE A 77 22.08 16.63 -9.14
C ILE A 77 22.91 17.14 -7.97
N GLN A 78 22.93 16.43 -6.85
CA GLN A 78 23.63 16.81 -5.63
C GLN A 78 24.09 15.61 -4.82
N ALA A 79 25.08 15.80 -3.94
CA ALA A 79 25.50 14.75 -3.03
C ALA A 79 24.37 14.34 -2.06
N LEU A 80 24.24 13.03 -1.86
CA LEU A 80 23.37 12.46 -0.82
C LEU A 80 23.99 12.66 0.57
N SER A 81 23.14 12.84 1.57
CA SER A 81 23.57 12.83 2.98
C SER A 81 24.10 11.45 3.38
N SER A 82 24.74 11.36 4.55
CA SER A 82 25.18 10.06 5.09
C SER A 82 23.99 9.10 5.28
N ASP A 83 22.90 9.61 5.84
CA ASP A 83 21.69 8.82 6.11
C ASP A 83 21.05 8.34 4.80
N GLU A 84 21.01 9.20 3.77
CA GLU A 84 20.47 8.84 2.46
C GLU A 84 21.32 7.79 1.74
N LYS A 85 22.64 7.82 1.90
CA LYS A 85 23.51 6.76 1.37
C LYS A 85 23.29 5.43 2.07
N GLN A 86 23.12 5.47 3.40
CA GLN A 86 22.83 4.29 4.19
C GLN A 86 21.46 3.71 3.83
N GLU A 87 20.44 4.55 3.69
CA GLU A 87 19.09 4.19 3.23
C GLU A 87 19.15 3.53 1.85
N LEU A 88 19.81 4.15 0.86
CA LEU A 88 19.95 3.59 -0.48
C LEU A 88 20.63 2.23 -0.46
N THR A 89 21.67 2.06 0.37
CA THR A 89 22.39 0.78 0.51
C THR A 89 21.47 -0.31 1.09
N MET A 90 20.66 0.02 2.10
CA MET A 90 19.70 -0.93 2.68
C MET A 90 18.64 -1.33 1.66
N LEU A 91 18.06 -0.34 0.96
CA LEU A 91 17.05 -0.58 -0.07
C LEU A 91 17.60 -1.46 -1.20
N MET A 92 18.81 -1.20 -1.69
CA MET A 92 19.43 -2.02 -2.73
C MET A 92 19.71 -3.46 -2.28
N ARG A 93 20.06 -3.68 -1.00
CA ARG A 93 20.23 -5.04 -0.46
C ARG A 93 18.92 -5.79 -0.38
N GLU A 94 17.87 -5.14 0.10
CA GLU A 94 16.53 -5.74 0.19
C GLU A 94 16.04 -6.20 -1.19
N ARG A 95 16.30 -5.41 -2.24
CA ARG A 95 15.92 -5.75 -3.62
C ARG A 95 16.76 -6.87 -4.25
N GLN A 96 17.91 -7.23 -3.68
CA GLN A 96 18.73 -8.36 -4.14
C GLN A 96 18.36 -9.67 -3.44
N SER A 97 17.72 -9.60 -2.28
CA SER A 97 17.30 -10.76 -1.48
C SER A 97 15.88 -11.26 -1.76
N SER A 98 15.05 -10.45 -2.42
CA SER A 98 13.68 -10.76 -2.85
C SER A 98 13.65 -11.35 -4.26
#